data_AF-A0A3D8X1A9-F1
#
_entry.id   AF-A0A3D8X1A9-F1
#
_cell.length_a   1.000
_cell.length_b   1.000
_cell.length_c   1.000
_cell.angle_alpha   90.00
_cell.angle_beta   90.00
_cell.angle_gamma   90.00
#
_symmetry.space_group_name_H-M   'P 1'
#
loop_
_entity.id
_entity.type
_entity.pdbx_description
1 polymer ?
#
loop_
_entity_poly.entity_id
_entity_poly.type
_entity_poly.pdbx_seq_one_letter_code
_entity_poly.pdbx_strand_id
1 'polypeptide(L)'
;MMIGDPFLIALLPGVLVLLVTWLFRKMKWNKVVRMIPSMLTVIAAFVLFYIGYVEVRGFEGAGYLFLSVFLLLFALVSYIVAKKPVR
;
A
#
# COMPACT_ATOMS: atom_id res chain seq x y z
N MET A 1 12.88 20.64 1.51
CA MET A 1 11.97 21.72 1.04
C MET A 1 11.29 21.17 -0.21
N MET A 2 9.98 20.95 -0.35
CA MET A 2 8.77 21.44 0.33
C MET A 2 7.64 20.40 0.13
N ILE A 3 7.31 19.56 1.13
CA ILE A 3 6.09 18.70 1.24
C ILE A 3 5.79 17.67 0.10
N GLY A 4 6.26 17.87 -1.13
CA GLY A 4 6.00 17.04 -2.29
C GLY A 4 6.79 15.73 -2.31
N ASP A 5 8.04 15.72 -1.85
CA ASP A 5 8.88 14.51 -1.86
C ASP A 5 8.29 13.39 -0.97
N PRO A 6 7.86 13.64 0.28
CA PRO A 6 7.21 12.62 1.10
C PRO A 6 5.88 12.16 0.49
N PHE A 7 5.12 13.07 -0.12
CA PHE A 7 3.82 12.76 -0.72
C PHE A 7 3.96 11.89 -1.97
N LEU A 8 4.93 12.17 -2.84
CA LEU A 8 5.25 11.35 -4.01
C LEU A 8 5.74 9.96 -3.61
N ILE A 9 6.63 9.89 -2.63
CA ILE A 9 7.12 8.62 -2.07
C ILE A 9 5.97 7.82 -1.44
N ALA A 10 4.94 8.50 -0.92
CA ALA A 10 3.75 7.84 -0.39
C ALA A 10 2.75 7.37 -1.44
N LEU A 11 2.53 8.19 -2.45
CA LEU A 11 1.52 7.95 -3.48
C LEU A 11 1.97 6.90 -4.49
N LEU A 12 3.24 6.94 -4.89
CA LEU A 12 3.85 5.99 -5.85
C LEU A 12 3.61 4.52 -5.49
N PRO A 13 3.97 4.04 -4.28
CA PRO A 13 3.75 2.65 -3.92
C PRO A 13 2.26 2.29 -3.85
N GLY A 14 1.39 3.18 -3.36
CA GLY A 14 -0.05 2.95 -3.33
C GLY A 14 -0.67 2.81 -4.72
N VAL A 15 -0.28 3.68 -5.66
CA VAL A 15 -0.73 3.63 -7.06
C VAL A 15 -0.20 2.39 -7.77
N LEU A 16 1.05 2.01 -7.53
CA LEU A 16 1.64 0.79 -8.08
C LEU A 16 0.87 -0.46 -7.61
N VAL A 17 0.53 -0.55 -6.33
CA VAL A 17 -0.27 -1.65 -5.77
C VAL A 17 -1.63 -1.75 -6.47
N LEU A 18 -2.31 -0.62 -6.70
CA LEU A 18 -3.59 -0.59 -7.39
C LEU A 18 -3.46 -1.04 -8.86
N LEU A 19 -2.42 -0.59 -9.56
CA LEU A 19 -2.16 -0.99 -10.95
C LEU A 19 -1.88 -2.49 -11.07
N VAL A 20 -1.05 -3.05 -10.18
CA VAL A 20 -0.76 -4.50 -10.14
C VAL A 20 -2.03 -5.29 -9.84
N THR A 21 -2.83 -4.85 -8.88
CA THR A 21 -4.11 -5.48 -8.54
C THR A 21 -5.08 -5.46 -9.72
N TRP A 22 -5.13 -4.35 -10.45
CA TRP A 22 -5.94 -4.23 -11.66
C TRP A 22 -5.44 -5.12 -12.79
N LEU A 23 -4.11 -5.25 -12.97
CA LEU A 23 -3.52 -6.14 -13.95
C LEU A 23 -3.85 -7.61 -13.68
N PHE A 24 -3.72 -8.07 -12.42
CA PHE A 24 -4.11 -9.42 -12.00
C PHE A 24 -5.61 -9.68 -12.17
N ARG A 25 -6.43 -8.63 -12.03
CA ARG A 25 -7.85 -8.69 -12.35
C ARG A 25 -8.08 -8.93 -13.84
N LYS A 26 -7.39 -8.17 -14.72
CA LYS A 26 -7.50 -8.30 -16.18
C LYS A 26 -7.05 -9.68 -16.68
N MET A 27 -6.02 -10.27 -16.05
CA MET A 27 -5.50 -11.59 -16.41
C MET A 27 -6.39 -12.78 -15.97
N LYS A 28 -7.58 -12.54 -15.41
CA LYS A 28 -8.51 -13.58 -14.94
C LYS A 28 -7.91 -14.55 -13.90
N TRP A 29 -6.86 -14.15 -13.19
CA TRP A 29 -6.18 -15.00 -12.22
C TRP A 29 -7.06 -15.38 -11.02
N ASN A 30 -6.72 -16.52 -10.41
CA ASN A 30 -7.50 -17.09 -9.30
C ASN A 30 -7.56 -16.12 -8.11
N LYS A 31 -8.63 -16.22 -7.29
CA LYS A 31 -8.92 -15.24 -6.21
C LYS A 31 -7.74 -15.06 -5.26
N VAL A 32 -7.05 -16.15 -4.92
CA VAL A 32 -5.86 -16.14 -4.06
C VAL A 32 -4.76 -15.25 -4.63
N VAL A 33 -4.47 -15.37 -5.93
CA VAL A 33 -3.40 -14.61 -6.59
C VAL A 33 -3.74 -13.12 -6.66
N ARG A 34 -5.03 -12.77 -6.77
CA ARG A 34 -5.49 -11.37 -6.72
C ARG A 34 -5.39 -10.72 -5.33
N MET A 35 -5.33 -11.52 -4.27
CA MET A 35 -5.18 -11.03 -2.89
C MET A 35 -3.72 -10.81 -2.50
N ILE A 36 -2.76 -11.40 -3.25
CA ILE A 36 -1.32 -11.25 -2.99
C ILE A 36 -0.90 -9.77 -2.90
N PRO A 37 -1.28 -8.88 -3.84
CA PRO A 37 -0.91 -7.48 -3.75
C PRO A 37 -1.43 -6.82 -2.46
N SER A 38 -2.67 -7.10 -2.04
CA SER A 38 -3.21 -6.50 -0.81
C SER A 38 -2.49 -7.03 0.43
N MET A 39 -2.21 -8.33 0.50
CA MET A 39 -1.46 -8.93 1.62
C MET A 39 -0.05 -8.34 1.72
N LEU A 40 0.66 -8.23 0.59
CA LEU A 40 1.99 -7.60 0.56
C LEU A 40 1.95 -6.13 0.99
N THR A 41 0.90 -5.40 0.62
CA THR A 41 0.73 -3.99 1.02
C THR A 41 0.49 -3.83 2.52
N VAL A 42 -0.27 -4.75 3.13
CA VAL A 42 -0.44 -4.77 4.60
C VAL A 42 0.90 -5.03 5.28
N ILE A 43 1.66 -6.03 4.82
CA ILE A 43 2.99 -6.35 5.37
C ILE A 43 3.92 -5.13 5.27
N ALA A 44 3.98 -4.50 4.10
CA ALA A 44 4.79 -3.30 3.89
C ALA A 44 4.38 -2.15 4.82
N ALA A 45 3.08 -1.95 5.04
CA ALA A 45 2.58 -0.93 5.96
C ALA A 45 3.04 -1.20 7.40
N PHE A 46 2.97 -2.45 7.88
CA PHE A 46 3.45 -2.79 9.22
C PHE A 46 4.96 -2.61 9.38
N VAL A 47 5.75 -2.96 8.36
CA VAL A 47 7.20 -2.73 8.37
C VAL A 47 7.52 -1.24 8.45
N LEU A 48 6.87 -0.41 7.61
CA LEU A 48 7.05 1.04 7.62
C LEU A 48 6.59 1.68 8.92
N PHE A 49 5.52 1.15 9.52
CA PHE A 49 5.06 1.58 10.84
C PHE A 49 6.12 1.30 11.91
N TYR A 50 6.71 0.10 11.90
CA TYR A 50 7.78 -0.26 12.84
C TYR A 50 8.99 0.66 12.68
N ILE A 51 9.45 0.89 11.45
CA ILE A 51 10.58 1.79 11.17
C ILE A 51 10.27 3.21 11.66
N GLY A 52 9.08 3.74 11.34
CA GLY A 52 8.68 5.09 11.72
C GLY A 52 8.39 5.29 13.21
N TYR A 53 8.13 4.22 13.96
CA TYR A 53 7.88 4.28 15.40
C TYR A 53 9.15 4.01 16.23
N VAL A 54 9.94 3.02 15.81
CA VAL A 54 11.05 2.47 16.61
C VAL A 54 12.40 3.04 16.18
N GLU A 55 12.71 3.01 14.88
CA GLU A 55 14.04 3.32 14.35
C GLU A 55 14.22 4.81 14.05
N VAL A 56 13.28 5.39 13.28
CA VAL A 56 13.35 6.78 12.84
C VAL A 56 12.44 7.63 13.73
N ARG A 57 13.01 8.57 14.48
CA ARG A 57 12.26 9.46 15.38
C ARG A 57 12.23 10.90 14.87
N GLY A 58 11.25 11.67 15.32
CA GLY A 58 11.06 13.06 14.90
C GLY A 58 10.19 13.19 13.63
N PHE A 59 10.39 14.26 12.87
CA PHE A 59 9.54 14.61 11.73
C PHE A 59 9.57 13.54 10.61
N GLU A 60 10.72 12.89 10.42
CA GLU A 60 10.91 11.86 9.41
C GLU A 60 10.19 10.55 9.79
N GLY A 61 10.25 10.16 11.06
CA GLY A 61 9.47 9.03 11.61
C GLY A 61 7.96 9.23 11.49
N ALA A 62 7.48 10.45 11.76
CA ALA A 62 6.09 10.82 11.54
C ALA A 62 5.67 10.68 10.06
N GLY A 63 6.59 10.91 9.12
CA GLY A 63 6.38 10.67 7.69
C GLY A 63 6.17 9.18 7.37
N TYR A 64 7.00 8.29 7.93
CA TYR A 64 6.86 6.84 7.78
C TYR A 64 5.55 6.32 8.41
N LEU A 65 5.17 6.86 9.57
CA LEU A 65 3.90 6.53 10.22
C LEU A 65 2.71 7.00 9.36
N PHE A 66 2.75 8.23 8.87
CA PHE A 66 1.72 8.76 7.97
C PHE A 66 1.59 7.90 6.70
N LEU A 67 2.72 7.56 6.07
CA LEU A 67 2.77 6.66 4.92
C LEU A 67 2.13 5.29 5.22
N SER A 68 2.47 4.68 6.36
CA SER A 68 1.95 3.37 6.75
C SER A 68 0.42 3.35 6.85
N VAL A 69 -0.18 4.42 7.37
CA VAL A 69 -1.65 4.57 7.47
C VAL A 69 -2.27 4.63 6.08
N PHE A 70 -1.68 5.39 5.15
CA PHE A 70 -2.17 5.45 3.77
C PHE A 70 -2.05 4.10 3.05
N LEU A 71 -0.95 3.37 3.24
CA LEU A 71 -0.79 2.03 2.67
C LEU A 71 -1.83 1.05 3.21
N LEU A 72 -2.23 1.14 4.48
CA LEU A 72 -3.33 0.33 5.03
C LEU A 72 -4.67 0.66 4.34
N LEU A 73 -4.96 1.95 4.09
CA LEU A 73 -6.16 2.36 3.36
C LEU A 73 -6.15 1.82 1.92
N PHE A 74 -5.01 1.92 1.22
CA PHE A 74 -4.86 1.35 -0.12
C PHE A 74 -4.98 -0.17 -0.12
N ALA A 75 -4.43 -0.86 0.88
CA ALA A 75 -4.57 -2.30 1.02
C ALA A 75 -6.04 -2.71 1.20
N LEU A 76 -6.82 -1.93 1.97
CA LEU A 76 -8.26 -2.16 2.14
C LEU A 76 -9.01 -2.00 0.82
N VAL A 77 -8.74 -0.93 0.07
CA VAL A 77 -9.35 -0.70 -1.25
C VAL A 77 -8.95 -1.81 -2.24
N SER A 78 -7.66 -2.18 -2.26
CA SER A 78 -7.12 -3.26 -3.08
C SER A 78 -7.80 -4.60 -2.76
N TYR A 79 -8.02 -4.89 -1.48
CA TYR A 79 -8.72 -6.09 -1.04
C TYR A 79 -10.19 -6.12 -1.50
N ILE A 80 -10.90 -4.99 -1.36
CA ILE A 80 -12.28 -4.84 -1.85
C ILE A 80 -12.33 -5.08 -3.36
N VAL A 81 -11.39 -4.51 -4.12
CA VAL A 81 -11.30 -4.69 -5.58
C VAL A 81 -10.98 -6.15 -5.95
N ALA A 82 -10.07 -6.80 -5.22
CA ALA A 82 -9.70 -8.20 -5.44
C ALA A 82 -10.85 -9.18 -5.14
N LYS A 83 -11.69 -8.87 -4.15
CA LYS A 83 -12.85 -9.69 -3.75
C LYS A 83 -14.04 -9.57 -4.70
N LYS A 84 -14.16 -8.45 -5.45
CA LYS A 84 -15.26 -8.28 -6.42
C LYS A 84 -15.22 -9.40 -7.47
N PRO A 85 -16.37 -10.03 -7.77
CA PRO A 85 -16.43 -11.04 -8.83
C PRO A 85 -16.04 -10.38 -10.16
N VAL A 86 -15.14 -11.04 -10.89
CA VAL A 86 -14.77 -10.61 -12.24
C VAL A 86 -15.87 -11.09 -13.16
N ARG A 87 -16.72 -10.14 -13.55
CA ARG A 87 -17.71 -10.31 -14.60
C ARG A 87 -17.02 -10.39 -15.95
#